data_AF-A0A6C0JAD6-F1
#
_entry.id   AF-A0A6C0JAD6-F1
#
_cell.length_a   1.000
_cell.length_b   1.000
_cell.length_c   1.000
_cell.angle_alpha   90.00
_cell.angle_beta   90.00
_cell.angle_gamma   90.00
#
_symmetry.space_group_name_H-M   'P 1'
#
loop_
_entity.id
_entity.type
_entity.pdbx_description
1 polymer ?
#
loop_
_entity_poly.entity_id
_entity_poly.type
_entity_poly.pdbx_seq_one_letter_code
_entity_poly.pdbx_strand_id
1 'polypeptide(L)'
;MSNVKMFNNQITSLITELINYFNDNKMKILKEKILLVNSANPTLIIRLFFNNVYKFKDNIMKKEEDFFLKQLTQDKLTDVYSSNKELADNNNINIIDVINLKDYWTTLHNEDKETIWKYFQVLIILTEKWALQNINTT
;
A
#
# COMPACT_ATOMS: atom_id res chain seq x y z
N MET A 1 -4.43 -14.30 -15.48
CA MET A 1 -3.89 -13.99 -14.13
C MET A 1 -4.79 -12.94 -13.51
N SER A 2 -5.24 -13.08 -12.26
CA SER A 2 -6.14 -12.10 -11.64
C SER A 2 -5.39 -10.81 -11.25
N ASN A 3 -6.06 -9.66 -11.38
CA ASN A 3 -5.51 -8.35 -10.96
C ASN A 3 -5.09 -8.36 -9.49
N VAL A 4 -5.83 -9.08 -8.65
CA VAL A 4 -5.52 -9.29 -7.22
C VAL A 4 -4.16 -9.96 -7.03
N LYS A 5 -3.88 -11.06 -7.76
CA LYS A 5 -2.59 -11.76 -7.66
C LYS A 5 -1.43 -10.86 -8.13
N MET A 6 -1.64 -10.12 -9.22
CA MET A 6 -0.64 -9.18 -9.71
C MET A 6 -0.37 -8.08 -8.69
N PHE A 7 -1.42 -7.52 -8.09
CA PHE A 7 -1.31 -6.50 -7.05
C PHE A 7 -0.54 -7.02 -5.84
N ASN A 8 -0.90 -8.21 -5.33
CA ASN A 8 -0.25 -8.80 -4.15
C ASN A 8 1.24 -9.10 -4.38
N ASN A 9 1.60 -9.50 -5.60
CA ASN A 9 3.01 -9.65 -5.97
C ASN A 9 3.73 -8.30 -5.97
N GLN A 10 3.13 -7.27 -6.57
CA GLN A 10 3.75 -5.94 -6.66
C GLN A 10 3.93 -5.28 -5.29
N ILE A 11 2.96 -5.37 -4.39
CA ILE A 11 3.11 -4.81 -3.04
C ILE A 11 4.17 -5.56 -2.22
N THR A 12 4.28 -6.88 -2.39
CA THR A 12 5.33 -7.69 -1.76
C THR A 12 6.72 -7.34 -2.30
N SER A 13 6.83 -7.09 -3.61
CA SER A 13 8.06 -6.61 -4.24
C SER A 13 8.45 -5.22 -3.73
N LEU A 14 7.51 -4.27 -3.68
CA LEU A 14 7.74 -2.95 -3.10
C LEU A 14 8.31 -3.05 -1.68
N ILE A 15 7.70 -3.84 -0.80
CA ILE A 15 8.18 -3.98 0.58
C ILE A 15 9.55 -4.64 0.64
N THR A 16 9.84 -5.57 -0.27
CA THR A 16 11.17 -6.17 -0.35
C THR A 16 12.23 -5.15 -0.74
N GLU A 17 11.95 -4.27 -1.69
CA GLU A 17 12.84 -3.16 -2.03
C GLU A 17 13.02 -2.18 -0.87
N LEU A 18 11.93 -1.83 -0.16
CA LEU A 18 12.02 -0.99 1.04
C LEU A 18 12.86 -1.65 2.15
N ILE A 19 12.75 -2.96 2.35
CA ILE A 19 13.62 -3.71 3.28
C ILE A 19 15.08 -3.61 2.84
N ASN A 20 15.36 -3.71 1.54
CA ASN A 20 16.73 -3.60 1.03
C ASN A 20 17.31 -2.20 1.26
N TYR A 21 16.51 -1.15 1.08
CA TYR A 21 16.95 0.24 1.28
C TYR A 21 17.20 0.60 2.74
N PHE A 22 16.30 0.21 3.64
CA PHE A 22 16.33 0.69 5.04
C PHE A 22 16.80 -0.34 6.04
N ASN A 23 16.83 -1.62 5.67
CA ASN A 23 17.12 -2.77 6.54
C ASN A 23 16.33 -2.75 7.88
N ASP A 24 15.15 -2.14 7.88
CA ASP A 24 14.34 -1.96 9.08
C ASP A 24 13.54 -3.22 9.42
N ASN A 25 13.59 -3.64 10.68
CA ASN A 25 12.84 -4.79 11.18
C ASN A 25 11.31 -4.59 11.06
N LYS A 26 10.82 -3.35 11.15
CA LYS A 26 9.40 -3.02 10.94
C LYS A 26 8.92 -3.42 9.55
N MET A 27 9.74 -3.16 8.52
CA MET A 27 9.42 -3.51 7.13
C MET A 27 9.42 -5.03 6.92
N LYS A 28 10.31 -5.76 7.62
CA LYS A 28 10.33 -7.24 7.61
C LYS A 28 9.05 -7.82 8.22
N ILE A 29 8.66 -7.34 9.40
CA ILE A 29 7.41 -7.73 10.06
C ILE A 29 6.20 -7.42 9.17
N LEU A 30 6.20 -6.25 8.53
CA LEU A 30 5.14 -5.84 7.63
C LEU A 30 5.01 -6.78 6.41
N LYS A 31 6.14 -7.21 5.84
CA LYS A 31 6.14 -8.21 4.76
C LYS A 31 5.52 -9.53 5.20
N GLU A 32 5.91 -10.05 6.36
CA GLU A 32 5.36 -11.29 6.90
C GLU A 32 3.84 -11.20 7.11
N LYS A 33 3.39 -10.09 7.68
CA LYS A 33 1.96 -9.81 7.85
C LYS A 33 1.22 -9.83 6.50
N ILE A 34 1.73 -9.11 5.49
CA ILE A 34 1.09 -9.06 4.17
C ILE A 34 1.05 -10.44 3.50
N LEU A 35 2.10 -11.25 3.64
CA LEU A 35 2.10 -12.62 3.13
C LEU A 35 1.03 -13.48 3.82
N LEU A 36 0.88 -13.34 5.14
CA LEU A 36 -0.13 -14.07 5.91
C LEU A 36 -1.55 -13.62 5.56
N VAL A 37 -1.80 -12.33 5.40
CA VAL A 37 -3.12 -11.86 4.94
C VAL A 37 -3.38 -12.24 3.50
N ASN A 38 -2.38 -12.21 2.62
CA ASN A 38 -2.53 -12.66 1.25
C ASN A 38 -2.88 -14.16 1.18
N SER A 39 -2.32 -15.01 2.05
CA SER A 39 -2.66 -16.43 2.08
C SER A 39 -4.07 -16.70 2.63
N ALA A 40 -4.54 -15.89 3.59
CA ALA A 40 -5.87 -16.02 4.18
C ALA A 40 -6.99 -15.34 3.35
N ASN A 41 -6.75 -14.12 2.87
CA ASN A 41 -7.67 -13.30 2.09
C ASN A 41 -6.90 -12.44 1.05
N PRO A 42 -6.66 -12.99 -0.16
CA PRO A 42 -5.90 -12.29 -1.20
C PRO A 42 -6.48 -10.92 -1.59
N THR A 43 -7.79 -10.72 -1.47
CA THR A 43 -8.46 -9.49 -1.91
C THR A 43 -8.41 -8.38 -0.84
N LEU A 44 -8.06 -8.70 0.40
CA LEU A 44 -8.10 -7.72 1.49
C LEU A 44 -7.11 -6.57 1.27
N ILE A 45 -5.88 -6.87 0.85
CA ILE A 45 -4.83 -5.83 0.71
C ILE A 45 -5.19 -4.83 -0.39
N ILE A 46 -5.66 -5.29 -1.55
CA ILE A 46 -6.08 -4.39 -2.64
C ILE A 46 -7.30 -3.55 -2.24
N ARG A 47 -8.24 -4.09 -1.45
CA ARG A 47 -9.37 -3.33 -0.89
C ARG A 47 -8.91 -2.25 0.09
N LEU A 48 -8.00 -2.60 1.00
CA LEU A 48 -7.42 -1.66 1.94
C LEU A 48 -6.65 -0.55 1.22
N PHE A 49 -5.90 -0.90 0.17
CA PHE A 49 -5.20 0.07 -0.66
C PHE A 49 -6.18 0.98 -1.42
N PHE A 50 -7.24 0.42 -2.02
CA PHE A 50 -8.27 1.21 -2.68
C PHE A 50 -8.91 2.24 -1.73
N ASN A 51 -9.35 1.80 -0.56
CA ASN A 51 -10.05 2.67 0.39
C ASN A 51 -9.16 3.78 0.98
N ASN A 52 -7.86 3.52 1.16
CA ASN A 52 -6.97 4.44 1.87
C ASN A 52 -6.04 5.25 0.95
N VAL A 53 -5.68 4.71 -0.22
CA VAL A 53 -4.62 5.27 -1.09
C VAL A 53 -5.15 5.78 -2.41
N TYR A 54 -6.15 5.11 -3.00
CA TYR A 54 -6.60 5.44 -4.36
C TYR A 54 -7.11 6.89 -4.49
N LYS A 55 -7.64 7.48 -3.41
CA LYS A 55 -8.01 8.91 -3.36
C LYS A 55 -6.85 9.88 -3.66
N PHE A 56 -5.61 9.42 -3.53
CA PHE A 56 -4.39 10.18 -3.83
C PHE A 56 -3.76 9.78 -5.18
N LYS A 57 -4.53 9.13 -6.06
CA LYS A 57 -4.08 8.70 -7.39
C LYS A 57 -3.36 9.82 -8.13
N ASP A 58 -3.92 11.01 -8.19
CA ASP A 58 -3.32 12.10 -8.96
C ASP A 58 -1.97 12.54 -8.40
N ASN A 59 -1.85 12.64 -7.07
CA ASN A 59 -0.59 12.95 -6.40
C ASN A 59 0.46 11.87 -6.72
N ILE A 60 0.07 10.59 -6.67
CA ILE A 60 0.96 9.46 -6.95
C ILE A 60 1.39 9.41 -8.41
N MET A 61 0.45 9.62 -9.34
CA MET A 61 0.73 9.59 -10.78
C MET A 61 1.63 10.76 -11.19
N LYS A 62 1.48 11.93 -10.56
CA LYS A 62 2.34 13.11 -10.77
C LYS A 62 3.63 13.09 -9.94
N LYS A 63 3.83 12.08 -9.09
CA LYS A 63 4.98 11.95 -8.18
C LYS A 63 5.13 13.14 -7.23
N GLU A 64 4.03 13.66 -6.73
CA GLU A 64 4.03 14.78 -5.78
C GLU A 64 4.52 14.30 -4.42
N GLU A 65 5.72 14.72 -4.01
CA GLU A 65 6.37 14.28 -2.76
C GLU A 65 5.57 14.65 -1.49
N ASP A 66 4.71 15.67 -1.57
CA ASP A 66 3.78 16.06 -0.51
C ASP A 66 2.87 14.89 -0.08
N PHE A 67 2.64 13.91 -0.96
CA PHE A 67 1.97 12.66 -0.63
C PHE A 67 2.64 11.95 0.55
N PHE A 68 3.96 11.72 0.46
CA PHE A 68 4.69 11.02 1.52
C PHE A 68 4.94 11.91 2.75
N LEU A 69 5.12 13.21 2.54
CA LEU A 69 5.59 14.12 3.60
C LEU A 69 4.48 14.77 4.43
N LYS A 70 3.30 15.02 3.84
CA LYS A 70 2.20 15.76 4.46
C LYS A 70 0.91 14.95 4.50
N GLN A 71 0.53 14.33 3.38
CA GLN A 71 -0.77 13.70 3.19
C GLN A 71 -1.04 12.51 4.13
N LEU A 72 0.02 11.82 4.57
CA LEU A 72 -0.04 10.65 5.46
C LEU A 72 0.10 11.00 6.94
N THR A 73 0.36 12.26 7.29
CA THR A 73 0.78 12.65 8.65
C THR A 73 -0.25 13.35 9.52
N GLN A 74 -1.49 13.51 9.05
CA GLN A 74 -2.55 14.07 9.89
C GLN A 74 -3.70 13.09 10.04
N ASP A 75 -3.86 12.54 11.25
CA ASP A 75 -5.09 12.52 12.05
C ASP A 75 -6.45 12.17 11.39
N LYS A 76 -6.47 11.58 10.18
CA LYS A 76 -7.69 11.35 9.38
C LYS A 76 -7.79 9.94 8.80
N LEU A 77 -7.10 8.98 9.39
CA LEU A 77 -7.24 7.57 9.05
C LEU A 77 -7.91 6.77 10.17
N THR A 78 -8.54 7.45 11.12
CA THR A 78 -9.17 6.84 12.30
C THR A 78 -10.53 6.19 12.04
N ASP A 79 -11.20 6.45 10.92
CA ASP A 79 -12.65 6.11 10.85
C ASP A 79 -12.97 4.84 10.04
N VAL A 80 -12.01 4.25 9.32
CA VAL A 80 -12.23 2.99 8.57
C VAL A 80 -11.87 1.75 9.41
N TYR A 81 -11.13 1.92 10.51
CA TYR A 81 -10.74 0.84 11.42
C TYR A 81 -11.86 0.41 12.37
N SER A 82 -12.77 1.31 12.76
CA SER A 82 -13.78 1.02 13.78
C SER A 82 -14.99 0.22 13.27
N SER A 83 -15.20 0.11 11.96
CA SER A 83 -16.39 -0.51 11.37
C SER A 83 -16.17 -1.90 10.75
N ASN A 84 -14.92 -2.40 10.68
CA ASN A 84 -14.61 -3.77 10.24
C ASN A 84 -13.84 -4.56 11.32
N LYS A 85 -14.35 -4.50 12.56
CA LYS A 85 -13.80 -5.16 13.74
C LYS A 85 -13.67 -6.69 13.59
N GLU A 86 -14.46 -7.33 12.74
CA GLU A 86 -14.52 -8.80 12.68
C GLU A 86 -13.46 -9.49 11.79
N LEU A 87 -12.74 -8.78 10.91
CA LEU A 87 -11.73 -9.41 10.04
C LEU A 87 -10.28 -9.08 10.43
N ALA A 88 -10.08 -8.21 11.42
CA ALA A 88 -8.79 -7.67 11.83
C ALA A 88 -8.23 -8.24 13.15
N ASP A 89 -8.98 -9.10 13.86
CA ASP A 89 -8.69 -9.43 15.27
C ASP A 89 -7.54 -10.43 15.53
N ASN A 90 -6.63 -10.65 14.57
CA ASN A 90 -5.35 -11.31 14.89
C ASN A 90 -4.11 -10.74 14.17
N ASN A 91 -4.28 -9.87 13.16
CA ASN A 91 -3.14 -9.52 12.27
C ASN A 91 -2.88 -8.03 12.06
N ASN A 92 -3.72 -7.11 12.59
CA ASN A 92 -3.54 -5.64 12.58
C ASN A 92 -2.60 -5.13 11.47
N ILE A 93 -2.98 -5.35 10.21
CA ILE A 93 -2.23 -4.78 9.09
C ILE A 93 -2.71 -3.35 8.93
N ASN A 94 -1.84 -2.44 9.34
CA ASN A 94 -2.00 -1.06 9.00
C ASN A 94 -1.37 -0.85 7.61
N ILE A 95 -2.18 -0.83 6.55
CA ILE A 95 -1.70 -0.51 5.19
C ILE A 95 -0.99 0.84 5.18
N ILE A 96 -1.31 1.73 6.12
CA ILE A 96 -0.69 3.04 6.31
C ILE A 96 0.77 2.89 6.74
N ASP A 97 1.14 1.86 7.49
CA ASP A 97 2.54 1.58 7.83
C ASP A 97 3.37 1.21 6.59
N VAL A 98 2.73 0.62 5.56
CA VAL A 98 3.36 0.35 4.25
C VAL A 98 3.61 1.64 3.48
N ILE A 99 2.75 2.64 3.67
CA ILE A 99 2.71 3.85 2.85
C ILE A 99 3.44 5.02 3.54
N ASN A 100 3.52 5.00 4.87
CA ASN A 100 4.19 6.01 5.67
C ASN A 100 5.71 5.88 5.54
N LEU A 101 6.20 6.39 4.43
CA LEU A 101 7.62 6.46 4.13
C LEU A 101 8.24 7.78 4.58
N LYS A 102 7.55 8.63 5.36
CA LYS A 102 8.01 9.99 5.64
C LYS A 102 9.45 10.07 6.14
N ASP A 103 9.77 9.29 7.17
CA ASP A 103 11.10 9.29 7.81
C ASP A 103 12.17 8.69 6.88
N TYR A 104 11.75 7.83 5.97
CA TYR A 104 12.59 7.11 5.01
C TYR A 104 12.76 7.88 3.69
N TRP A 105 11.80 8.71 3.31
CA TRP A 105 11.71 9.38 2.02
C TRP A 105 12.77 10.47 1.88
N THR A 106 13.09 11.13 3.00
CA THR A 106 14.13 12.17 3.04
C THR A 106 15.54 11.61 2.91
N THR A 107 15.75 10.32 3.19
CA THR A 107 17.07 9.68 3.12
C THR A 107 17.35 8.97 1.79
N LEU A 108 16.35 8.86 0.91
CA LEU A 108 16.49 8.19 -0.38
C LEU A 108 17.14 9.05 -1.45
N HIS A 109 17.95 8.43 -2.31
CA HIS A 109 18.44 9.05 -3.53
C HIS A 109 17.32 9.10 -4.59
N ASN A 110 17.49 10.00 -5.57
CA ASN A 110 16.47 10.22 -6.61
C ASN A 110 16.14 8.95 -7.40
N GLU A 111 17.12 8.09 -7.66
CA GLU A 111 16.93 6.83 -8.39
C GLU A 111 16.04 5.82 -7.62
N ASP A 112 16.19 5.77 -6.30
CA ASP A 112 15.41 4.90 -5.44
C ASP A 112 13.98 5.43 -5.27
N LYS A 113 13.83 6.76 -5.13
CA LYS A 113 12.52 7.43 -5.15
C LYS A 113 11.76 7.12 -6.43
N GLU A 114 12.43 7.18 -7.58
CA GLU A 114 11.88 6.85 -8.89
C GLU A 114 11.40 5.39 -8.96
N THR A 115 12.16 4.48 -8.38
CA THR A 115 11.78 3.06 -8.29
C THR A 115 10.54 2.86 -7.44
N ILE A 116 10.47 3.50 -6.27
CA ILE A 116 9.29 3.43 -5.39
C ILE A 116 8.06 4.04 -6.08
N TRP A 117 8.20 5.17 -6.77
CA TRP A 117 7.10 5.77 -7.52
C TRP A 117 6.53 4.82 -8.56
N LYS A 118 7.38 4.12 -9.32
CA LYS A 118 6.93 3.13 -10.32
C LYS A 118 6.09 2.03 -9.67
N TYR A 119 6.49 1.53 -8.50
CA TYR A 119 5.68 0.55 -7.77
C TYR A 119 4.30 1.12 -7.40
N PHE A 120 4.24 2.31 -6.80
CA PHE A 120 2.98 2.94 -6.43
C PHE A 120 2.07 3.20 -7.63
N GLN A 121 2.61 3.66 -8.76
CA GLN A 121 1.86 3.87 -9.99
C GLN A 121 1.30 2.54 -10.54
N VAL A 122 2.09 1.47 -10.54
CA VAL A 122 1.62 0.13 -10.92
C VAL A 122 0.51 -0.36 -9.99
N LEU A 123 0.66 -0.17 -8.67
CA LEU A 123 -0.36 -0.52 -7.68
C LEU A 123 -1.67 0.25 -7.91
N ILE A 124 -1.60 1.54 -8.26
CA ILE A 124 -2.77 2.36 -8.63
C ILE A 124 -3.45 1.81 -9.88
N ILE A 125 -2.70 1.50 -10.94
CA ILE A 125 -3.24 0.95 -12.18
C ILE A 125 -3.92 -0.41 -11.94
N LEU A 126 -3.30 -1.28 -11.14
CA LEU A 126 -3.87 -2.59 -10.80
C LEU A 126 -5.13 -2.46 -9.93
N THR A 127 -5.13 -1.49 -9.01
CA THR A 127 -6.28 -1.15 -8.18
C THR A 127 -7.45 -0.66 -9.04
N GLU A 128 -7.19 0.23 -10.00
CA GLU A 128 -8.20 0.75 -10.93
C GLU A 128 -8.80 -0.37 -11.79
N LYS A 129 -7.96 -1.24 -12.36
CA LYS A 129 -8.43 -2.41 -13.11
C LYS A 129 -9.27 -3.36 -12.27
N TRP A 130 -8.88 -3.58 -11.01
CA TRP A 130 -9.69 -4.36 -10.07
C TRP A 130 -11.01 -3.66 -9.77
N ALA A 131 -11.02 -2.36 -9.46
CA ALA A 131 -12.24 -1.61 -9.17
C ALA A 131 -13.24 -1.66 -10.34
N LEU A 132 -12.78 -1.43 -11.58
CA LEU A 132 -13.61 -1.50 -12.78
C LEU A 132 -14.26 -2.89 -12.98
N GLN A 133 -13.54 -3.96 -12.64
CA GLN A 133 -14.09 -5.32 -12.71
C GLN A 133 -15.15 -5.61 -11.65
N ASN A 134 -15.09 -4.94 -10.49
CA ASN A 134 -16.00 -5.17 -9.37
C ASN A 134 -17.17 -4.15 -9.33
N ILE A 135 -17.06 -3.01 -10.02
CA ILE A 135 -18.15 -2.03 -10.17
C ILE A 135 -19.17 -2.51 -11.23
N ASN A 136 -18.72 -3.15 -12.31
CA ASN A 136 -19.60 -3.67 -13.38
C ASN A 136 -20.37 -4.95 -13.00
N THR A 137 -20.24 -5.42 -11.77
CA THR A 137 -20.91 -6.62 -11.23
C THR A 137 -22.02 -6.29 -10.23
N THR A 138 -22.46 -5.02 -10.16
CA THR A 138 -23.59 -4.57 -9.32
C THR A 138 -24.69 -4.02 -10.22
#